data_AF-M4BQ75-F1
#
_entry.id   AF-M4BQ75-F1
#
_cell.length_a   1.000
_cell.length_b   1.000
_cell.length_c   1.000
_cell.angle_alpha   90.00
_cell.angle_beta   90.00
_cell.angle_gamma   90.00
#
_symmetry.space_group_name_H-M   'P 1'
#
loop_
_entity.id
_entity.type
_entity.pdbx_description
1 polymer ?
#
loop_
_entity_poly.entity_id
_entity_poly.type
_entity_poly.pdbx_seq_one_letter_code
_entity_poly.pdbx_strand_id
1 'polypeptide(L)'
;MLYHGLSFDAVLRILSQFSICPRHLLPRAGIMPGALLAYTPTIHQCHDWVISDDGSTGTHFDAGMPCDSTFVSSMFECDRSATTSCGIPVHFGAHQRLTRVVHLWTGSSRWRPTRKALIKIITRRLHFQGLRHRDQRETRPDFRVVSAGTDLVEWKELRHVRETFPTGVQTLYRLKSNSFPLWNWSRQDLSCPNPVCDRSLTAPASHVFWTCPEAQCHWNHLLSLWQCLGTIDMDRRNIWVFGMGLPGTPNLAWDAVKASLVAPKDIPGLRAAIFPAANELWRFIVTSTLHGIWIEHLRRMEYPGLPPEAHNASAKTQLRRAITSFRNSTYQPGADDATNNLAYMRSALADTLLQNAIPPGLNRLEQDIYPGSFYLLFSMGDREETQGPVLGLSLLRCTPGLTRHALSGLRAWPTVEHQLRTTMQNIKVCCMVYARRKRTITLPYMSLEIAPSYFPNSDPITHHKNLTWLCSSGRHEI
;
A
#
# COMPACT_ATOMS: atom_id res chain seq x y z
N MET A 1 -43.84 -43.32 16.74
CA MET A 1 -42.57 -44.06 16.70
C MET A 1 -41.48 -43.11 16.23
N LEU A 2 -40.36 -43.11 16.95
CA LEU A 2 -39.31 -42.09 16.98
C LEU A 2 -38.66 -41.79 15.62
N TYR A 3 -38.71 -40.53 15.17
CA TYR A 3 -37.70 -39.97 14.26
C TYR A 3 -37.00 -38.83 15.00
N HIS A 4 -35.81 -39.13 15.51
CA HIS A 4 -34.90 -38.15 16.09
C HIS A 4 -34.44 -37.17 15.02
N GLY A 5 -34.55 -35.87 15.35
CA GLY A 5 -34.07 -34.78 14.51
C GLY A 5 -32.58 -34.91 14.21
N LEU A 6 -32.24 -34.70 12.94
CA LEU A 6 -30.86 -34.49 12.50
C LEU A 6 -30.26 -33.36 13.35
N SER A 7 -29.15 -33.63 14.02
CA SER A 7 -28.43 -32.60 14.77
C SER A 7 -27.95 -31.49 13.83
N PHE A 8 -27.80 -30.28 14.36
CA PHE A 8 -27.28 -29.13 13.62
C PHE A 8 -25.93 -29.43 12.93
N ASP A 9 -25.11 -30.29 13.54
CA ASP A 9 -23.86 -30.81 12.95
C ASP A 9 -24.08 -31.73 11.74
N ALA A 10 -25.17 -32.50 11.70
CA ALA A 10 -25.52 -33.33 10.55
C ALA A 10 -25.90 -32.46 9.34
N VAL A 11 -26.65 -31.37 9.56
CA VAL A 11 -27.00 -30.39 8.52
C VAL A 11 -25.75 -29.64 8.02
N LEU A 12 -24.82 -29.30 8.92
CA LEU A 12 -23.54 -28.69 8.54
C LEU A 12 -22.62 -29.65 7.80
N ARG A 13 -22.61 -30.95 8.14
CA ARG A 13 -21.89 -31.98 7.37
C ARG A 13 -22.45 -32.14 5.96
N ILE A 14 -23.77 -32.19 5.81
CA ILE A 14 -24.46 -32.24 4.51
C ILE A 14 -24.12 -30.99 3.68
N LEU A 15 -24.19 -29.80 4.26
CA LEU A 15 -23.80 -28.55 3.60
C LEU A 15 -22.30 -28.48 3.26
N SER A 16 -21.43 -29.08 4.06
CA SER A 16 -20.00 -29.19 3.75
C SER A 16 -19.72 -30.15 2.59
N GLN A 17 -20.54 -31.20 2.41
CA GLN A 17 -20.48 -32.10 1.25
C GLN A 17 -20.97 -31.43 -0.03
N PHE A 18 -21.91 -30.46 0.05
CA PHE A 18 -22.33 -29.66 -1.11
C PHE A 18 -21.41 -28.47 -1.44
N SER A 19 -20.63 -27.97 -0.47
CA SER A 19 -19.57 -26.97 -0.70
C SER A 19 -18.23 -27.57 -1.10
N ILE A 20 -18.06 -28.89 -0.94
CA ILE A 20 -16.97 -29.65 -1.53
C ILE A 20 -17.59 -30.45 -2.66
N CYS A 21 -17.88 -29.79 -3.78
CA CYS A 21 -17.79 -30.51 -5.05
C CYS A 21 -16.29 -30.76 -5.23
N PRO A 22 -15.79 -32.00 -5.08
CA PRO A 22 -14.40 -32.26 -5.33
C PRO A 22 -14.19 -31.98 -6.82
N ARG A 23 -13.17 -31.19 -7.17
CA ARG A 23 -12.59 -31.17 -8.53
C ARG A 23 -11.99 -32.54 -8.95
N HIS A 24 -12.43 -33.64 -8.32
CA HIS A 24 -11.87 -34.99 -8.43
C HIS A 24 -12.92 -36.08 -8.70
N LEU A 25 -14.13 -35.73 -9.13
CA LEU A 25 -14.79 -36.61 -10.10
C LEU A 25 -14.15 -36.28 -11.45
N LEU A 26 -13.26 -37.17 -11.89
CA LEU A 26 -12.64 -37.16 -13.21
C LEU A 26 -13.67 -36.73 -14.27
N PRO A 27 -13.33 -35.81 -15.18
CA PRO A 27 -14.22 -35.45 -16.26
C PRO A 27 -14.48 -36.73 -17.06
N ARG A 28 -15.75 -37.14 -17.17
CA ARG A 28 -16.17 -37.78 -18.41
C ARG A 28 -15.79 -36.79 -19.51
N ALA A 29 -14.84 -37.16 -20.35
CA ALA A 29 -14.37 -36.34 -21.45
C ALA A 29 -15.59 -35.85 -22.24
N GLY A 30 -15.77 -34.53 -22.36
CA GLY A 30 -16.71 -33.93 -23.31
C GLY A 30 -18.06 -33.45 -22.79
N ILE A 31 -18.30 -33.29 -21.48
CA ILE A 31 -19.53 -32.61 -21.04
C ILE A 31 -19.44 -31.13 -21.44
N MET A 32 -20.27 -30.71 -22.40
CA MET A 32 -20.30 -29.34 -22.88
C MET A 32 -20.63 -28.35 -21.73
N PRO A 33 -19.98 -27.17 -21.69
CA PRO A 33 -20.37 -26.11 -20.78
C PRO A 33 -21.87 -25.80 -20.92
N GLY A 34 -22.61 -25.83 -19.81
CA GLY A 34 -24.06 -25.60 -19.83
C GLY A 34 -24.92 -26.87 -19.86
N ALA A 35 -24.33 -28.07 -19.98
CA ALA A 35 -25.10 -29.31 -19.97
C ALA A 35 -25.86 -29.51 -18.64
N LEU A 36 -27.14 -29.86 -18.76
CA LEU A 36 -28.01 -30.23 -17.65
C LEU A 36 -28.07 -31.75 -17.51
N LEU A 37 -27.74 -32.24 -16.31
CA LEU A 37 -27.89 -33.65 -15.99
C LEU A 37 -29.29 -33.89 -15.43
N ALA A 38 -30.13 -34.60 -16.19
CA ALA A 38 -31.42 -35.10 -15.68
C ALA A 38 -31.17 -36.16 -14.60
N TYR A 39 -32.07 -36.34 -13.64
CA TYR A 39 -32.02 -37.44 -12.67
C TYR A 39 -32.93 -38.61 -13.04
N THR A 40 -33.79 -38.45 -14.05
CA THR A 40 -34.73 -39.47 -14.49
C THR A 40 -33.96 -40.52 -15.31
N PRO A 41 -33.78 -41.77 -14.81
CA PRO A 41 -32.85 -42.74 -15.42
C PRO A 41 -33.20 -43.14 -16.85
N THR A 42 -34.49 -43.13 -17.19
CA THR A 42 -35.03 -43.49 -18.51
C THR A 42 -34.68 -42.47 -19.60
N ILE A 43 -34.22 -41.28 -19.23
CA ILE A 43 -34.04 -40.15 -20.15
C ILE A 43 -32.60 -40.04 -20.67
N HIS A 44 -31.63 -40.55 -19.90
CA HIS A 44 -30.20 -40.40 -20.18
C HIS A 44 -29.69 -41.01 -21.49
N GLN A 45 -30.48 -41.85 -22.16
CA GLN A 45 -30.02 -42.58 -23.34
C GLN A 45 -30.26 -41.82 -24.64
N CYS A 46 -31.28 -40.96 -24.69
CA CYS A 46 -31.68 -40.30 -25.94
C CYS A 46 -31.73 -38.77 -25.83
N HIS A 47 -31.81 -38.20 -24.62
CA HIS A 47 -32.05 -36.77 -24.48
C HIS A 47 -30.93 -36.04 -23.73
N ASP A 48 -30.48 -34.95 -24.33
CA ASP A 48 -29.53 -34.01 -23.73
C ASP A 48 -30.16 -32.62 -23.63
N TRP A 49 -29.75 -31.85 -22.62
CA TRP A 49 -30.17 -30.45 -22.47
C TRP A 49 -28.97 -29.58 -22.21
N VAL A 50 -28.92 -28.42 -22.86
CA VAL A 50 -27.85 -27.44 -22.69
C VAL A 50 -28.45 -26.07 -22.44
N ILE A 51 -27.94 -25.38 -21.42
CA ILE A 51 -28.26 -23.97 -21.16
C ILE A 51 -27.24 -23.09 -21.88
N SER A 52 -27.74 -22.08 -22.59
CA SER A 52 -26.96 -21.05 -23.26
C SER A 52 -25.98 -20.32 -22.33
N ASP A 53 -24.99 -19.64 -22.90
CA ASP A 53 -23.93 -19.00 -22.13
C ASP A 53 -24.39 -17.87 -21.21
N ASP A 54 -25.41 -17.14 -21.63
CA ASP A 54 -26.08 -16.10 -20.84
C ASP A 54 -27.06 -16.67 -19.80
N GLY A 55 -27.32 -17.97 -19.81
CA GLY A 55 -28.25 -18.63 -18.91
C GLY A 55 -29.72 -18.41 -19.23
N SER A 56 -30.08 -17.85 -20.38
CA SER A 56 -31.45 -17.43 -20.69
C SER A 56 -32.26 -18.47 -21.46
N THR A 57 -31.61 -19.42 -22.12
CA THR A 57 -32.24 -20.36 -23.05
C THR A 57 -31.77 -21.78 -22.78
N GLY A 58 -32.71 -22.72 -22.70
CA GLY A 58 -32.45 -24.15 -22.61
C GLY A 58 -32.78 -24.82 -23.94
N THR A 59 -31.82 -25.53 -24.52
CA THR A 59 -31.99 -26.29 -25.77
C THR A 59 -32.03 -27.77 -25.45
N HIS A 60 -33.07 -28.45 -25.95
CA HIS A 60 -33.24 -29.90 -25.88
C HIS A 60 -32.70 -30.54 -27.15
N PHE A 61 -31.95 -31.63 -26.99
CA PHE A 61 -31.44 -32.46 -28.07
C PHE A 61 -32.00 -33.87 -27.91
N ASP A 62 -32.50 -34.46 -28.98
CA ASP A 62 -32.92 -35.86 -29.06
C ASP A 62 -32.01 -36.61 -30.04
N ALA A 63 -31.35 -37.66 -29.55
CA ALA A 63 -30.30 -38.40 -30.25
C ALA A 63 -29.23 -37.48 -30.90
N GLY A 64 -28.89 -36.37 -30.23
CA GLY A 64 -27.91 -35.39 -30.69
C GLY A 64 -28.45 -34.33 -31.67
N MET A 65 -29.71 -34.40 -32.07
CA MET A 65 -30.35 -33.41 -32.94
C MET A 65 -31.14 -32.38 -32.10
N PRO A 66 -30.98 -31.06 -32.33
CA PRO A 66 -31.74 -30.05 -31.60
C PRO A 66 -33.22 -30.16 -31.93
N CYS A 67 -34.06 -30.29 -30.91
CA CYS A 67 -35.53 -30.35 -31.04
C CYS A 67 -36.14 -28.98 -30.78
N ASP A 68 -36.05 -28.53 -29.53
CA ASP A 68 -36.71 -27.31 -29.06
C ASP A 68 -35.75 -26.43 -28.27
N SER A 69 -35.97 -25.12 -28.33
CA SER A 69 -35.32 -24.15 -27.44
C SER A 69 -36.37 -23.34 -26.71
N THR A 70 -36.23 -23.25 -25.39
CA THR A 70 -37.16 -22.52 -24.53
C THR A 70 -36.43 -21.52 -23.66
N PHE A 71 -37.06 -20.37 -23.45
CA PHE A 71 -36.53 -19.39 -22.51
C PHE A 71 -36.68 -19.94 -21.09
N VAL A 72 -35.59 -19.92 -20.34
CA VAL A 72 -35.53 -20.41 -18.95
C VAL A 72 -34.83 -19.38 -18.08
N SER A 73 -35.48 -19.03 -16.97
CA SER A 73 -34.97 -18.12 -15.95
C SER A 73 -34.69 -18.83 -14.62
N SER A 74 -35.07 -20.11 -14.51
CA SER A 74 -34.87 -20.92 -13.30
C SER A 74 -34.82 -22.42 -13.62
N MET A 75 -34.26 -23.22 -12.70
CA MET A 75 -34.26 -24.68 -12.82
C MET A 75 -35.67 -25.28 -12.90
N PHE A 76 -36.67 -24.64 -12.28
CA PHE A 76 -38.06 -25.10 -12.36
C PHE A 76 -38.63 -24.97 -13.78
N GLU A 77 -38.23 -23.91 -14.50
CA GLU A 77 -38.64 -23.74 -15.90
C GLU A 77 -37.92 -24.74 -16.82
N CYS A 78 -36.67 -25.10 -16.52
CA CYS A 78 -35.99 -26.22 -17.18
C CYS A 78 -36.75 -27.54 -16.97
N ASP A 79 -37.06 -27.91 -15.71
CA ASP A 79 -37.81 -29.14 -15.38
C ASP A 79 -39.16 -29.17 -16.12
N ARG A 80 -39.90 -28.06 -16.09
CA ARG A 80 -41.20 -27.94 -16.76
C ARG A 80 -41.05 -28.09 -18.27
N SER A 81 -40.11 -27.38 -18.88
CA SER A 81 -39.88 -27.45 -20.33
C SER A 81 -39.53 -28.87 -20.76
N ALA A 82 -38.59 -29.52 -20.07
CA ALA A 82 -38.19 -30.88 -20.40
C ALA A 82 -39.34 -31.89 -20.20
N THR A 83 -40.14 -31.71 -19.14
CA THR A 83 -41.34 -32.53 -18.91
C THR A 83 -42.36 -32.38 -20.04
N THR A 84 -42.56 -31.15 -20.53
CA THR A 84 -43.45 -30.91 -21.67
C THR A 84 -42.91 -31.53 -22.96
N SER A 85 -41.62 -31.37 -23.26
CA SER A 85 -41.02 -31.91 -24.49
C SER A 85 -40.95 -33.44 -24.50
N CYS A 86 -40.70 -34.08 -23.36
CA CYS A 86 -40.59 -35.55 -23.29
C CYS A 86 -41.91 -36.27 -22.98
N GLY A 87 -42.96 -35.55 -22.55
CA GLY A 87 -44.21 -36.16 -22.10
C GLY A 87 -44.12 -36.98 -20.81
N ILE A 88 -42.95 -36.97 -20.15
CA ILE A 88 -42.68 -37.66 -18.88
C ILE A 88 -41.98 -36.72 -17.89
N PRO A 89 -42.17 -36.87 -16.57
CA PRO A 89 -41.53 -36.00 -15.58
C PRO A 89 -40.00 -36.01 -15.65
N VAL A 90 -39.40 -34.83 -15.85
CA VAL A 90 -37.95 -34.62 -15.91
C VAL A 90 -37.52 -33.66 -14.80
N HIS A 91 -36.49 -34.04 -14.06
CA HIS A 91 -35.88 -33.21 -13.03
C HIS A 91 -34.38 -33.07 -13.24
N PHE A 92 -33.87 -31.84 -13.15
CA PHE A 92 -32.45 -31.55 -13.29
C PHE A 92 -31.76 -31.26 -11.96
N GLY A 93 -30.44 -31.50 -11.94
CA GLY A 93 -29.56 -30.98 -10.89
C GLY A 93 -29.44 -29.46 -10.90
N ALA A 94 -29.01 -28.88 -9.77
CA ALA A 94 -28.74 -27.45 -9.69
C ALA A 94 -27.65 -27.03 -10.69
N HIS A 95 -27.98 -26.10 -11.60
CA HIS A 95 -27.01 -25.53 -12.53
C HIS A 95 -26.50 -24.18 -12.04
N GLN A 96 -25.19 -23.91 -12.13
CA GLN A 96 -24.55 -22.70 -11.59
C GLN A 96 -25.12 -21.40 -12.18
N ARG A 97 -25.56 -21.42 -13.45
CA ARG A 97 -26.14 -20.25 -14.12
C ARG A 97 -27.55 -19.90 -13.61
N LEU A 98 -28.34 -20.90 -13.24
CA LEU A 98 -29.74 -20.73 -12.85
C LEU A 98 -29.98 -20.88 -11.34
N THR A 99 -28.99 -21.39 -10.60
CA THR A 99 -29.11 -21.67 -9.16
C THR A 99 -28.09 -20.85 -8.39
N ARG A 100 -28.40 -19.59 -8.10
CA ARG A 100 -27.55 -18.75 -7.23
C ARG A 100 -27.64 -19.13 -5.74
N VAL A 101 -28.62 -19.95 -5.36
CA VAL A 101 -28.79 -20.49 -4.00
C VAL A 101 -29.35 -21.91 -4.10
N VAL A 102 -28.57 -22.92 -3.71
CA VAL A 102 -29.07 -24.30 -3.59
C VAL A 102 -30.18 -24.31 -2.56
N HIS A 103 -31.40 -24.66 -2.97
CA HIS A 103 -32.52 -24.85 -2.04
C HIS A 103 -32.38 -26.21 -1.39
N LEU A 104 -32.01 -26.23 -0.11
CA LEU A 104 -32.09 -27.47 0.66
C LEU A 104 -33.57 -27.80 0.88
N TRP A 105 -33.90 -29.07 0.75
CA TRP A 105 -35.19 -29.59 1.17
C TRP A 105 -35.03 -30.23 2.54
N THR A 106 -35.99 -30.00 3.45
CA THR A 106 -36.04 -30.66 4.75
C THR A 106 -37.39 -31.38 4.84
N GLY A 107 -37.40 -32.67 4.51
CA GLY A 107 -38.62 -33.44 4.31
C GLY A 107 -39.36 -33.00 3.03
N SER A 108 -40.69 -32.89 3.11
CA SER A 108 -41.56 -32.43 2.01
C SER A 108 -41.59 -30.91 1.82
N SER A 109 -40.86 -30.14 2.64
CA SER A 109 -40.87 -28.67 2.59
C SER A 109 -39.52 -28.11 2.15
N ARG A 110 -39.58 -27.06 1.33
CA ARG A 110 -38.42 -26.27 0.91
C ARG A 110 -37.87 -25.51 2.11
N TRP A 111 -36.62 -25.77 2.49
CA TRP A 111 -35.95 -25.01 3.54
C TRP A 111 -35.69 -23.59 3.04
N ARG A 112 -36.37 -22.63 3.65
CA ARG A 112 -36.22 -21.19 3.39
C ARG A 112 -35.81 -20.50 4.68
N PRO A 113 -34.52 -20.52 5.07
CA PRO A 113 -34.09 -19.64 6.14
C PRO A 113 -34.41 -18.21 5.72
N THR A 114 -34.95 -17.41 6.63
CA THR A 114 -35.14 -15.99 6.34
C THR A 114 -33.80 -15.39 5.93
N ARG A 115 -33.81 -14.36 5.07
CA ARG A 115 -32.57 -13.67 4.64
C ARG A 115 -31.68 -13.31 5.84
N LYS A 116 -32.29 -12.88 6.95
CA LYS A 116 -31.61 -12.58 8.22
C LYS A 116 -30.93 -13.80 8.84
N ALA A 117 -31.59 -14.96 8.85
CA ALA A 117 -31.00 -16.22 9.32
C ALA A 117 -29.85 -16.68 8.41
N LEU A 118 -30.00 -16.58 7.08
CA LEU A 118 -28.94 -16.93 6.13
C LEU A 118 -27.71 -16.04 6.30
N ILE A 119 -27.89 -14.71 6.36
CA ILE A 119 -26.81 -13.76 6.64
C ILE A 119 -26.12 -14.13 7.96
N LYS A 120 -26.88 -14.40 9.02
CA LYS A 120 -26.32 -14.78 10.33
C LYS A 120 -25.47 -16.06 10.25
N ILE A 121 -25.91 -17.07 9.48
CA ILE A 121 -25.16 -18.32 9.28
C ILE A 121 -23.88 -18.05 8.49
N ILE A 122 -23.96 -17.31 7.38
CA ILE A 122 -22.79 -16.97 6.55
C ILE A 122 -21.79 -16.15 7.36
N THR A 123 -22.23 -15.11 8.07
CA THR A 123 -21.37 -14.28 8.93
C THR A 123 -20.69 -15.12 10.02
N ARG A 124 -21.41 -16.03 10.68
CA ARG A 124 -20.82 -16.95 11.67
C ARG A 124 -19.77 -17.87 11.03
N ARG A 125 -20.07 -18.48 9.89
CA ARG A 125 -19.13 -19.36 9.18
C ARG A 125 -17.87 -18.63 8.75
N LEU A 126 -18.02 -17.45 8.13
CA LEU A 126 -16.89 -16.60 7.73
C LEU A 126 -16.08 -16.14 8.94
N HIS A 127 -16.74 -15.84 10.06
CA HIS A 127 -16.05 -15.51 11.31
C HIS A 127 -15.22 -16.68 11.84
N PHE A 128 -15.80 -17.88 11.97
CA PHE A 128 -15.06 -19.08 12.41
C PHE A 128 -13.94 -19.48 11.44
N GLN A 129 -14.17 -19.33 10.14
CA GLN A 129 -13.14 -19.55 9.13
C GLN A 129 -12.01 -18.53 9.26
N GLY A 130 -12.34 -17.27 9.53
CA GLY A 130 -11.37 -16.20 9.82
C GLY A 130 -10.54 -16.50 11.07
N LEU A 131 -11.18 -16.94 12.17
CA LEU A 131 -10.50 -17.36 13.39
C LEU A 131 -9.54 -18.52 13.12
N ARG A 132 -10.01 -19.58 12.45
CA ARG A 132 -9.16 -20.73 12.10
C ARG A 132 -7.97 -20.33 11.24
N HIS A 133 -8.17 -19.48 10.22
CA HIS A 133 -7.06 -19.00 9.38
C HIS A 133 -6.08 -18.13 10.16
N ARG A 134 -6.55 -17.33 11.12
CA ARG A 134 -5.68 -16.57 12.02
C ARG A 134 -4.84 -17.51 12.89
N ASP A 135 -5.48 -18.46 13.58
CA ASP A 135 -4.79 -19.39 14.49
C ASP A 135 -3.76 -20.27 13.73
N GLN A 136 -4.09 -20.68 12.50
CA GLN A 136 -3.14 -21.36 11.59
C GLN A 136 -1.94 -20.50 11.16
N ARG A 137 -2.10 -19.17 11.13
CA ARG A 137 -1.03 -18.23 10.76
C ARG A 137 -0.17 -17.82 11.96
N GLU A 138 -0.76 -17.74 13.15
CA GLU A 138 -0.08 -17.46 14.41
C GLU A 138 0.85 -18.61 14.82
N THR A 139 0.50 -19.85 14.47
CA THR A 139 1.31 -21.05 14.73
C THR A 139 2.53 -21.21 13.81
N ARG A 140 2.71 -20.32 12.81
CA ARG A 140 3.88 -20.39 11.92
C ARG A 140 5.15 -19.92 12.66
N PRO A 141 6.22 -20.75 12.68
CA PRO A 141 7.43 -20.46 13.46
C PRO A 141 8.10 -19.15 13.01
N ASP A 142 7.96 -18.79 11.75
CA ASP A 142 8.63 -17.65 11.14
C ASP A 142 8.01 -16.30 11.56
N PHE A 143 6.91 -16.25 12.31
CA PHE A 143 6.23 -15.00 12.69
C PHE A 143 6.63 -14.47 14.08
N ARG A 144 7.47 -15.20 14.83
CA ARG A 144 7.74 -14.92 16.25
C ARG A 144 8.31 -13.53 16.55
N VAL A 145 9.19 -13.01 15.70
CA VAL A 145 9.82 -11.69 15.93
C VAL A 145 8.79 -10.56 15.88
N VAL A 146 7.82 -10.68 14.98
CA VAL A 146 6.73 -9.71 14.80
C VAL A 146 5.67 -9.92 15.88
N SER A 147 5.26 -11.17 16.12
CA SER A 147 4.21 -11.50 17.09
C SER A 147 4.57 -11.03 18.50
N ALA A 148 5.82 -11.18 18.92
CA ALA A 148 6.29 -10.77 20.24
C ALA A 148 5.96 -9.31 20.59
N GLY A 149 5.96 -8.41 19.61
CA GLY A 149 5.50 -7.04 19.81
C GLY A 149 4.03 -6.85 19.45
N THR A 150 3.56 -7.36 18.32
CA THR A 150 2.18 -7.09 17.87
C THR A 150 1.13 -7.61 18.85
N ASP A 151 1.43 -8.66 19.61
CA ASP A 151 0.52 -9.23 20.61
C ASP A 151 0.27 -8.29 21.79
N LEU A 152 1.20 -7.38 22.07
CA LEU A 152 1.05 -6.34 23.10
C LEU A 152 0.05 -5.24 22.69
N VAL A 153 -0.30 -5.15 21.40
CA VAL A 153 -1.19 -4.12 20.88
C VAL A 153 -2.59 -4.68 20.72
N GLU A 154 -3.55 -4.10 21.42
CA GLU A 154 -4.93 -4.50 21.24
C GLU A 154 -5.49 -4.10 19.86
N TRP A 155 -6.40 -4.91 19.32
CA TRP A 155 -7.08 -4.61 18.04
C TRP A 155 -7.82 -3.27 18.04
N LYS A 156 -8.35 -2.86 19.20
CA LYS A 156 -9.00 -1.55 19.34
C LYS A 156 -7.99 -0.43 19.13
N GLU A 157 -6.78 -0.57 19.65
CA GLU A 157 -5.75 0.47 19.59
C GLU A 157 -5.22 0.73 18.18
N LEU A 158 -5.19 -0.30 17.31
CA LEU A 158 -4.80 -0.11 15.90
C LEU A 158 -5.65 0.95 15.19
N ARG A 159 -6.92 1.10 15.59
CA ARG A 159 -7.85 2.10 15.05
C ARG A 159 -7.69 3.49 15.67
N HIS A 160 -7.03 3.59 16.81
CA HIS A 160 -6.83 4.84 17.55
C HIS A 160 -5.45 5.46 17.31
N VAL A 161 -4.65 4.90 16.40
CA VAL A 161 -3.41 5.56 15.97
C VAL A 161 -3.79 6.83 15.22
N ARG A 162 -3.61 7.97 15.87
CA ARG A 162 -3.97 9.31 15.39
C ARG A 162 -3.49 9.53 13.96
N GLU A 163 -4.34 10.11 13.11
CA GLU A 163 -4.03 10.45 11.71
C GLU A 163 -3.51 9.33 10.81
N THR A 164 -3.60 8.06 11.23
CA THR A 164 -3.15 6.98 10.37
C THR A 164 -4.12 6.84 9.20
N PHE A 165 -3.59 6.87 7.98
CA PHE A 165 -4.38 6.61 6.79
C PHE A 165 -5.05 5.22 6.87
N PRO A 166 -6.25 5.02 6.30
CA PRO A 166 -6.92 3.72 6.30
C PRO A 166 -6.03 2.57 5.79
N THR A 167 -5.15 2.85 4.83
CA THR A 167 -4.16 1.90 4.29
C THR A 167 -3.07 1.52 5.31
N GLY A 168 -2.64 2.47 6.14
CA GLY A 168 -1.72 2.22 7.26
C GLY A 168 -2.36 1.32 8.31
N VAL A 169 -3.60 1.60 8.71
CA VAL A 169 -4.35 0.74 9.64
C VAL A 169 -4.56 -0.66 9.07
N GLN A 170 -4.87 -0.77 7.77
CA GLN A 170 -4.97 -2.06 7.09
C GLN A 170 -3.64 -2.82 7.09
N THR A 171 -2.52 -2.12 6.93
CA THR A 171 -1.18 -2.71 7.02
C THR A 171 -0.94 -3.29 8.42
N LEU A 172 -1.26 -2.54 9.48
CA LEU A 172 -1.16 -3.03 10.86
C LEU A 172 -2.06 -4.24 11.12
N TYR A 173 -3.30 -4.20 10.63
CA TYR A 173 -4.23 -5.32 10.76
C TYR A 173 -3.68 -6.57 10.07
N ARG A 174 -3.11 -6.41 8.87
CA ARG A 174 -2.48 -7.51 8.13
C ARG A 174 -1.23 -8.03 8.83
N LEU A 175 -0.45 -7.14 9.43
CA LEU A 175 0.73 -7.52 10.20
C LEU A 175 0.35 -8.36 11.40
N LYS A 176 -0.52 -7.85 12.26
CA LYS A 176 -0.96 -8.56 13.47
C LYS A 176 -1.66 -9.88 13.16
N SER A 177 -2.40 -9.97 12.05
CA SER A 177 -3.05 -11.21 11.60
C SER A 177 -2.20 -12.12 10.71
N ASN A 178 -0.93 -11.75 10.49
CA ASN A 178 0.02 -12.41 9.59
C ASN A 178 -0.61 -12.75 8.21
N SER A 179 -1.31 -11.78 7.61
CA SER A 179 -2.17 -11.95 6.44
C SER A 179 -1.71 -11.21 5.18
N PHE A 180 -0.41 -10.91 5.09
CA PHE A 180 0.15 -10.28 3.91
C PHE A 180 0.18 -11.23 2.70
N PRO A 181 -0.13 -10.73 1.49
CA PRO A 181 0.07 -11.47 0.25
C PRO A 181 1.56 -11.47 -0.10
N LEU A 182 2.31 -12.47 0.37
CA LEU A 182 3.77 -12.58 0.18
C LEU A 182 4.15 -13.18 -1.20
N TRP A 183 3.19 -13.28 -2.13
CA TRP A 183 3.44 -13.78 -3.48
C TRP A 183 4.17 -12.72 -4.30
N ASN A 184 5.36 -13.07 -4.77
CA ASN A 184 6.15 -12.24 -5.64
C ASN A 184 5.70 -12.44 -7.09
N TRP A 185 4.81 -11.57 -7.57
CA TRP A 185 4.28 -11.66 -8.94
C TRP A 185 5.34 -11.41 -10.03
N SER A 186 6.44 -10.71 -9.71
CA SER A 186 7.50 -10.43 -10.69
C SER A 186 8.29 -11.69 -11.05
N ARG A 187 8.35 -12.64 -10.12
CA ARG A 187 9.07 -13.92 -10.26
C ARG A 187 8.17 -15.16 -10.24
N GLN A 188 6.88 -14.98 -9.94
CA GLN A 188 5.91 -16.06 -9.78
C GLN A 188 6.33 -17.07 -8.67
N ASP A 189 6.82 -16.55 -7.54
CA ASP A 189 7.26 -17.36 -6.39
C ASP A 189 6.98 -16.68 -5.03
N LEU A 190 7.52 -17.22 -3.93
CA LEU A 190 7.44 -16.63 -2.58
C LEU A 190 8.76 -15.96 -2.14
N SER A 191 9.66 -15.63 -3.08
CA SER A 191 10.95 -15.01 -2.77
C SER A 191 10.80 -13.51 -2.48
N CYS A 192 11.74 -12.94 -1.72
CA CYS A 192 11.78 -11.49 -1.55
C CYS A 192 12.18 -10.80 -2.88
N PRO A 193 11.50 -9.71 -3.30
CA PRO A 193 11.84 -8.99 -4.52
C PRO A 193 13.14 -8.19 -4.41
N ASN A 194 13.67 -7.98 -3.20
CA ASN A 194 14.96 -7.32 -3.01
C ASN A 194 16.09 -8.21 -3.57
N PRO A 195 16.92 -7.70 -4.49
CA PRO A 195 17.97 -8.49 -5.15
C PRO A 195 19.09 -8.97 -4.20
N VAL A 196 19.25 -8.34 -3.04
CA VAL A 196 20.25 -8.70 -2.01
C VAL A 196 19.79 -9.87 -1.16
N CYS A 197 18.48 -10.14 -1.10
CA CYS A 197 17.95 -11.26 -0.33
C CYS A 197 18.19 -12.60 -1.04
N ASP A 198 18.37 -13.66 -0.25
CA ASP A 198 18.45 -15.03 -0.76
C ASP A 198 17.17 -15.39 -1.50
N ARG A 199 17.34 -15.81 -2.76
CA ARG A 199 16.25 -16.12 -3.68
C ARG A 199 15.68 -17.52 -3.48
N SER A 200 16.43 -18.41 -2.81
CA SER A 200 16.02 -19.79 -2.55
C SER A 200 15.04 -19.92 -1.38
N LEU A 201 14.93 -18.87 -0.56
CA LEU A 201 14.11 -18.88 0.65
C LEU A 201 12.74 -18.25 0.40
N THR A 202 11.71 -18.92 0.92
CA THR A 202 10.39 -18.31 1.13
C THR A 202 10.58 -17.11 2.07
N ALA A 203 10.10 -15.93 1.68
CA ALA A 203 10.23 -14.71 2.47
C ALA A 203 9.01 -14.52 3.39
N PRO A 204 9.08 -14.92 4.68
CA PRO A 204 7.99 -14.68 5.62
C PRO A 204 7.78 -13.18 5.89
N ALA A 205 6.65 -12.81 6.48
CA ALA A 205 6.38 -11.43 6.87
C ALA A 205 7.45 -10.87 7.82
N SER A 206 7.98 -11.68 8.73
CA SER A 206 9.11 -11.27 9.58
C SER A 206 10.35 -10.88 8.78
N HIS A 207 10.62 -11.56 7.67
CA HIS A 207 11.68 -11.15 6.76
C HIS A 207 11.36 -9.81 6.12
N VAL A 208 10.19 -9.69 5.49
CA VAL A 208 9.77 -8.47 4.78
C VAL A 208 9.80 -7.23 5.68
N PHE A 209 9.32 -7.33 6.92
CA PHE A 209 9.21 -6.18 7.83
C PHE A 209 10.39 -5.98 8.76
N TRP A 210 11.24 -6.99 8.96
CA TRP A 210 12.35 -6.92 9.91
C TRP A 210 13.68 -7.23 9.24
N THR A 211 13.97 -8.49 8.91
CA THR A 211 15.35 -8.89 8.56
C THR A 211 15.78 -8.49 7.15
N CYS A 212 14.86 -8.11 6.26
CA CYS A 212 15.18 -7.66 4.91
C CYS A 212 16.10 -6.41 4.97
N PRO A 213 17.20 -6.35 4.19
CA PRO A 213 18.09 -5.19 4.17
C PRO A 213 17.38 -3.86 3.87
N GLU A 214 16.34 -3.91 3.04
CA GLU A 214 15.51 -2.75 2.75
C GLU A 214 14.70 -2.31 3.99
N ALA A 215 14.03 -3.24 4.66
CA ALA A 215 13.34 -2.93 5.90
C ALA A 215 14.30 -2.35 6.95
N GLN A 216 15.51 -2.91 7.06
CA GLN A 216 16.57 -2.37 7.91
C GLN A 216 16.97 -0.94 7.52
N CYS A 217 17.00 -0.59 6.23
CA CYS A 217 17.22 0.80 5.82
C CYS A 217 16.14 1.74 6.35
N HIS A 218 14.86 1.35 6.27
CA HIS A 218 13.76 2.12 6.83
C HIS A 218 13.89 2.28 8.36
N TRP A 219 14.16 1.18 9.07
CA TRP A 219 14.31 1.21 10.53
C TRP A 219 15.52 2.00 10.99
N ASN A 220 16.67 1.82 10.36
CA ASN A 220 17.88 2.56 10.69
C ASN A 220 17.69 4.06 10.45
N HIS A 221 17.00 4.44 9.38
CA HIS A 221 16.67 5.85 9.16
C HIS A 221 15.75 6.40 10.25
N LEU A 222 14.65 5.72 10.57
CA LEU A 222 13.76 6.10 11.68
C LEU A 222 14.54 6.28 12.99
N LEU A 223 15.33 5.28 13.36
CA LEU A 223 16.04 5.25 14.64
C LEU A 223 17.15 6.30 14.70
N SER A 224 17.83 6.58 13.58
CA SER A 224 18.80 7.67 13.49
C SER A 224 18.15 9.04 13.77
N LEU A 225 16.93 9.27 13.32
CA LEU A 225 16.19 10.49 13.67
C LEU A 225 15.77 10.49 15.14
N TRP A 226 15.32 9.33 15.65
CA TRP A 226 14.84 9.22 17.01
C TRP A 226 15.95 9.41 18.07
N GLN A 227 17.21 9.11 17.72
CA GLN A 227 18.36 9.27 18.63
C GLN A 227 18.50 10.67 19.23
N CYS A 228 18.02 11.72 18.54
CA CYS A 228 18.05 13.07 19.11
C CYS A 228 17.08 13.26 20.29
N LEU A 229 16.06 12.41 20.43
CA LEU A 229 15.13 12.39 21.55
C LEU A 229 15.55 11.40 22.65
N GLY A 230 16.40 10.43 22.32
CA GLY A 230 16.92 9.47 23.28
C GLY A 230 17.25 8.11 22.67
N THR A 231 17.82 7.23 23.48
CA THR A 231 18.16 5.86 23.07
C THR A 231 17.02 4.89 23.39
N ILE A 232 16.75 3.96 22.46
CA ILE A 232 15.86 2.82 22.71
C ILE A 232 16.74 1.60 22.96
N ASP A 233 16.35 0.78 23.94
CA ASP A 233 16.99 -0.50 24.21
C ASP A 233 17.03 -1.35 22.92
N MET A 234 18.26 -1.66 22.51
CA MET A 234 18.56 -2.34 21.24
C MET A 234 18.15 -3.80 21.27
N ASP A 235 18.24 -4.44 22.44
CA ASP A 235 17.99 -5.88 22.59
C ASP A 235 16.51 -6.22 22.46
N ARG A 236 15.63 -5.25 22.75
CA ARG A 236 14.17 -5.40 22.69
C ARG A 236 13.51 -4.51 21.64
N ARG A 237 14.31 -4.00 20.69
CA ARG A 237 13.85 -3.06 19.65
C ARG A 237 12.65 -3.57 18.87
N ASN A 238 12.62 -4.85 18.50
CA ASN A 238 11.49 -5.45 17.78
C ASN A 238 10.20 -5.39 18.61
N ILE A 239 10.27 -5.58 19.92
CA ILE A 239 9.11 -5.50 20.81
C ILE A 239 8.55 -4.08 20.81
N TRP A 240 9.38 -3.05 20.91
CA TRP A 240 8.93 -1.66 20.93
C TRP A 240 8.39 -1.16 19.58
N VAL A 241 8.99 -1.63 18.48
CA VAL A 241 8.54 -1.35 17.12
C VAL A 241 7.20 -2.05 16.85
N PHE A 242 7.12 -3.37 17.00
CA PHE A 242 5.90 -4.11 16.68
C PHE A 242 4.81 -3.93 17.74
N GLY A 243 5.20 -3.63 18.98
CA GLY A 243 4.33 -3.22 20.07
C GLY A 243 3.87 -1.76 19.97
N MET A 244 4.41 -0.98 19.02
CA MET A 244 4.07 0.43 18.81
C MET A 244 4.02 1.22 20.12
N GLY A 245 4.94 0.97 21.05
CA GLY A 245 4.91 1.54 22.39
C GLY A 245 6.31 1.91 22.83
N LEU A 246 6.43 3.07 23.46
CA LEU A 246 7.68 3.44 24.13
C LEU A 246 7.74 2.83 25.53
N PRO A 247 8.91 2.31 25.96
CA PRO A 247 9.08 1.80 27.32
C PRO A 247 9.00 2.91 28.40
N GLY A 248 9.20 4.17 28.01
CA GLY A 248 9.19 5.31 28.91
C GLY A 248 9.49 6.62 28.19
N THR A 249 9.62 7.70 28.95
CA THR A 249 9.99 9.03 28.43
C THR A 249 11.39 8.98 27.82
N PRO A 250 11.57 9.39 26.55
CA PRO A 250 12.90 9.50 25.97
C PRO A 250 13.74 10.50 26.78
N ASN A 251 14.93 10.06 27.21
CA ASN A 251 15.76 10.77 28.19
C ASN A 251 16.30 12.11 27.71
N LEU A 252 16.40 12.33 26.38
CA LEU A 252 16.87 13.59 25.80
C LEU A 252 15.73 14.46 25.25
N ALA A 253 14.47 13.98 25.28
CA ALA A 253 13.36 14.65 24.60
C ALA A 253 13.15 16.07 25.12
N TRP A 254 13.19 16.29 26.45
CA TRP A 254 13.01 17.62 27.02
C TRP A 254 14.06 18.61 26.54
N ASP A 255 15.34 18.23 26.61
CA ASP A 255 16.43 19.13 26.23
C ASP A 255 16.41 19.41 24.73
N ALA A 256 16.06 18.41 23.91
CA ALA A 256 15.90 18.55 22.48
C ALA A 256 14.76 19.52 22.11
N VAL A 257 13.60 19.42 22.77
CA VAL A 257 12.46 20.29 22.46
C VAL A 257 12.57 21.68 23.08
N LYS A 258 13.28 21.84 24.22
CA LYS A 258 13.34 23.10 24.98
C LYS A 258 13.81 24.26 24.12
N ALA A 259 14.75 24.03 23.21
CA ALA A 259 15.25 25.04 22.27
C ALA A 259 14.18 25.55 21.30
N SER A 260 13.14 24.75 21.03
CA SER A 260 12.02 25.10 20.14
C SER A 260 10.85 25.76 20.88
N LEU A 261 10.86 25.81 22.23
CA LEU A 261 9.79 26.41 23.02
C LEU A 261 10.07 27.90 23.24
N VAL A 262 9.21 28.79 22.73
CA VAL A 262 9.34 30.24 22.94
C VAL A 262 8.66 30.61 24.26
N ALA A 263 9.47 30.92 25.29
CA ALA A 263 9.03 31.42 26.61
C ALA A 263 7.83 30.66 27.23
N PRO A 264 7.97 29.35 27.53
CA PRO A 264 6.87 28.54 28.06
C PRO A 264 6.40 29.04 29.44
N LYS A 265 5.11 29.33 29.57
CA LYS A 265 4.49 29.78 30.83
C LYS A 265 4.27 28.64 31.84
N ASP A 266 4.10 27.40 31.36
CA ASP A 266 3.81 26.21 32.19
C ASP A 266 4.80 25.07 31.90
N ILE A 267 6.03 25.21 32.42
CA ILE A 267 7.08 24.19 32.28
C ILE A 267 6.66 22.83 32.89
N PRO A 268 6.07 22.77 34.11
CA PRO A 268 5.65 21.50 34.69
C PRO A 268 4.62 20.75 33.84
N GLY A 269 3.58 21.44 33.33
CA GLY A 269 2.59 20.83 32.47
C GLY A 269 3.16 20.36 31.13
N LEU A 270 4.06 21.14 30.53
CA LEU A 270 4.77 20.72 29.31
C LEU A 270 5.64 19.49 29.53
N ARG A 271 6.33 19.38 30.68
CA ARG A 271 7.12 18.20 31.04
C ARG A 271 6.25 16.96 31.20
N ALA A 272 5.10 17.10 31.87
CA ALA A 272 4.14 15.99 32.01
C ALA A 272 3.59 15.53 30.64
N ALA A 273 3.49 16.44 29.66
CA ALA A 273 3.00 16.15 28.31
C ALA A 273 4.02 15.47 27.39
N ILE A 274 5.32 15.42 27.72
CA ILE A 274 6.38 14.86 26.85
C ILE A 274 6.10 13.39 26.52
N PHE A 275 5.89 12.55 27.54
CA PHE A 275 5.75 11.12 27.30
C PHE A 275 4.50 10.77 26.48
N PRO A 276 3.30 11.28 26.79
CA PRO A 276 2.13 11.06 25.94
C PRO A 276 2.34 11.54 24.50
N ALA A 277 2.93 12.73 24.31
CA ALA A 277 3.22 13.26 22.98
C ALA A 277 4.23 12.40 22.20
N ALA A 278 5.31 11.99 22.86
CA ALA A 278 6.35 11.14 22.27
C ALA A 278 5.81 9.75 21.94
N ASN A 279 4.99 9.16 22.81
CA ASN A 279 4.39 7.84 22.56
C ASN A 279 3.41 7.88 21.38
N GLU A 280 2.60 8.93 21.25
CA GLU A 280 1.74 9.10 20.07
C GLU A 280 2.53 9.32 18.78
N LEU A 281 3.57 10.16 18.82
CA LEU A 281 4.46 10.38 17.68
C LEU A 281 5.13 9.06 17.28
N TRP A 282 5.67 8.30 18.25
CA TRP A 282 6.27 6.98 18.04
C TRP A 282 5.31 6.01 17.34
N ARG A 283 4.08 5.86 17.88
CA ARG A 283 3.02 5.04 17.29
C ARG A 283 2.78 5.39 15.83
N PHE A 284 2.66 6.69 15.54
CA PHE A 284 2.39 7.18 14.21
C PHE A 284 3.54 6.94 13.23
N ILE A 285 4.78 7.27 13.61
CA ILE A 285 5.94 7.11 12.72
C ILE A 285 6.29 5.64 12.49
N VAL A 286 6.15 4.78 13.52
CA VAL A 286 6.34 3.33 13.38
C VAL A 286 5.31 2.75 12.42
N THR A 287 4.04 3.11 12.59
CA THR A 287 2.96 2.70 11.67
C THR A 287 3.24 3.15 10.24
N SER A 288 3.64 4.41 10.08
CA SER A 288 4.00 4.96 8.77
C SER A 288 5.21 4.25 8.17
N THR A 289 6.18 3.86 8.99
CA THR A 289 7.37 3.12 8.54
C THR A 289 7.03 1.71 8.10
N LEU A 290 6.20 0.98 8.87
CA LEU A 290 5.67 -0.33 8.48
C LEU A 290 4.91 -0.25 7.16
N HIS A 291 4.04 0.74 7.01
CA HIS A 291 3.34 0.98 5.76
C HIS A 291 4.31 1.27 4.62
N GLY A 292 5.32 2.11 4.84
CA GLY A 292 6.33 2.43 3.84
C GLY A 292 7.15 1.23 3.39
N ILE A 293 7.57 0.37 4.33
CA ILE A 293 8.25 -0.90 4.01
C ILE A 293 7.37 -1.77 3.10
N TRP A 294 6.08 -1.88 3.41
CA TRP A 294 5.16 -2.65 2.59
C TRP A 294 4.98 -2.06 1.19
N ILE A 295 4.84 -0.73 1.08
CA ILE A 295 4.71 -0.05 -0.21
C ILE A 295 5.97 -0.22 -1.06
N GLU A 296 7.16 -0.09 -0.48
CA GLU A 296 8.41 -0.30 -1.22
C GLU A 296 8.60 -1.75 -1.66
N HIS A 297 8.20 -2.72 -0.81
CA HIS A 297 8.15 -4.12 -1.20
C HIS A 297 7.28 -4.35 -2.44
N LEU A 298 6.09 -3.76 -2.50
CA LEU A 298 5.22 -3.81 -3.68
C LEU A 298 5.86 -3.11 -4.90
N ARG A 299 6.43 -1.92 -4.68
CA ARG A 299 7.05 -1.11 -5.73
C ARG A 299 8.20 -1.83 -6.41
N ARG A 300 8.99 -2.61 -5.68
CA ARG A 300 10.06 -3.42 -6.29
C ARG A 300 9.56 -4.50 -7.22
N MET A 301 8.41 -5.10 -6.91
CA MET A 301 7.81 -6.09 -7.81
C MET A 301 7.25 -5.43 -9.07
N GLU A 302 6.80 -4.19 -8.98
CA GLU A 302 6.33 -3.39 -10.12
C GLU A 302 7.50 -2.84 -10.97
N TYR A 303 8.58 -2.42 -10.32
CA TYR A 303 9.74 -1.77 -10.95
C TYR A 303 11.08 -2.40 -10.53
N PRO A 304 11.36 -3.66 -10.93
CA PRO A 304 12.54 -4.38 -10.46
C PRO A 304 13.88 -3.80 -10.93
N GLY A 305 13.88 -2.95 -11.96
CA GLY A 305 15.08 -2.28 -12.49
C GLY A 305 15.47 -1.00 -11.76
N LEU A 306 14.69 -0.54 -10.77
CA LEU A 306 15.03 0.67 -10.02
C LEU A 306 16.26 0.43 -9.12
N PRO A 307 17.20 1.38 -9.10
CA PRO A 307 18.40 1.25 -8.28
C PRO A 307 18.05 1.31 -6.78
N PRO A 308 18.78 0.60 -5.90
CA PRO A 308 18.53 0.60 -4.45
C PRO A 308 18.48 2.00 -3.83
N GLU A 309 19.26 2.95 -4.35
CA GLU A 309 19.31 4.34 -3.89
C GLU A 309 17.98 5.05 -4.06
N ALA A 310 17.23 4.76 -5.14
CA ALA A 310 15.92 5.34 -5.39
C ALA A 310 14.89 4.87 -4.36
N HIS A 311 14.92 3.58 -4.00
CA HIS A 311 14.09 3.03 -2.94
C HIS A 311 14.46 3.61 -1.57
N ASN A 312 15.76 3.73 -1.27
CA ASN A 312 16.24 4.36 -0.03
C ASN A 312 15.83 5.84 0.06
N ALA A 313 15.84 6.57 -1.05
CA ALA A 313 15.37 7.96 -1.11
C ALA A 313 13.84 8.04 -0.89
N SER A 314 13.08 7.08 -1.42
CA SER A 314 11.63 6.96 -1.17
C SER A 314 11.35 6.73 0.32
N ALA A 315 12.08 5.83 0.98
CA ALA A 315 11.97 5.57 2.42
C ALA A 315 12.14 6.85 3.26
N LYS A 316 13.21 7.62 3.00
CA LYS A 316 13.47 8.90 3.68
C LYS A 316 12.35 9.92 3.44
N THR A 317 11.90 10.01 2.19
CA THR A 317 10.84 10.95 1.79
C THR A 317 9.51 10.59 2.45
N GLN A 318 9.15 9.30 2.51
CA GLN A 318 7.92 8.84 3.14
C GLN A 318 7.91 9.13 4.64
N LEU A 319 9.01 8.83 5.35
CA LEU A 319 9.10 9.12 6.79
C LEU A 319 9.03 10.63 7.05
N ARG A 320 9.74 11.45 6.27
CA ARG A 320 9.66 12.91 6.39
C ARG A 320 8.24 13.42 6.15
N ARG A 321 7.55 12.91 5.13
CA ARG A 321 6.14 13.25 4.83
C ARG A 321 5.22 12.84 5.97
N ALA A 322 5.43 11.67 6.56
CA ALA A 322 4.68 11.22 7.72
C ALA A 322 4.88 12.19 8.90
N ILE A 323 6.12 12.48 9.32
CA ILE A 323 6.39 13.41 10.42
C ILE A 323 5.78 14.80 10.16
N THR A 324 5.87 15.28 8.91
CA THR A 324 5.22 16.53 8.49
C THR A 324 3.70 16.46 8.62
N SER A 325 3.08 15.36 8.21
CA SER A 325 1.63 15.14 8.35
C SER A 325 1.20 15.12 9.81
N PHE A 326 1.98 14.46 10.68
CA PHE A 326 1.74 14.44 12.11
C PHE A 326 1.82 15.86 12.69
N ARG A 327 2.88 16.61 12.40
CA ARG A 327 3.01 18.01 12.82
C ARG A 327 1.81 18.86 12.38
N ASN A 328 1.32 18.69 11.16
CA ASN A 328 0.21 19.48 10.66
C ASN A 328 -1.13 19.13 11.34
N SER A 329 -1.27 17.93 11.90
CA SER A 329 -2.50 17.52 12.60
C SER A 329 -2.53 17.88 14.07
N THR A 330 -1.39 18.33 14.63
CA THR A 330 -1.29 18.60 16.07
C THR A 330 -1.91 19.93 16.47
N TYR A 331 -2.16 20.84 15.51
CA TYR A 331 -2.72 22.15 15.81
C TYR A 331 -4.26 22.14 15.80
N GLN A 332 -4.83 21.75 16.92
CA GLN A 332 -6.19 22.14 17.29
C GLN A 332 -6.13 22.69 18.72
N PRO A 333 -6.39 24.00 18.94
CA PRO A 333 -6.45 24.56 20.27
C PRO A 333 -7.49 23.78 21.10
N GLY A 334 -7.06 23.24 22.23
CA GLY A 334 -7.93 22.54 23.17
C GLY A 334 -8.68 23.49 24.08
N ALA A 335 -9.73 22.97 24.73
CA ALA A 335 -10.51 23.72 25.72
C ALA A 335 -9.76 23.92 27.05
N ASP A 336 -8.72 23.15 27.32
CA ASP A 336 -7.92 23.21 28.56
C ASP A 336 -6.40 23.29 28.30
N ASP A 337 -5.67 23.72 29.32
CA ASP A 337 -4.21 23.91 29.28
C ASP A 337 -3.46 22.59 29.06
N ALA A 338 -3.97 21.46 29.59
CA ALA A 338 -3.36 20.15 29.40
C ALA A 338 -3.37 19.70 27.93
N THR A 339 -4.49 19.89 27.24
CA THR A 339 -4.65 19.59 25.82
C THR A 339 -3.79 20.51 24.97
N ASN A 340 -3.70 21.80 25.32
CA ASN A 340 -2.83 22.76 24.67
C ASN A 340 -1.35 22.40 24.85
N ASN A 341 -0.92 22.06 26.07
CA ASN A 341 0.43 21.59 26.37
C ASN A 341 0.77 20.34 25.55
N LEU A 342 -0.16 19.38 25.46
CA LEU A 342 0.02 18.17 24.67
C LEU A 342 0.14 18.46 23.17
N ALA A 343 -0.73 19.31 22.61
CA ALA A 343 -0.66 19.74 21.21
C ALA A 343 0.67 20.45 20.90
N TYR A 344 1.09 21.36 21.77
CA TYR A 344 2.36 22.09 21.64
C TYR A 344 3.55 21.13 21.68
N MET A 345 3.56 20.18 22.62
CA MET A 345 4.63 19.22 22.77
C MET A 345 4.73 18.26 21.58
N ARG A 346 3.59 17.82 21.02
CA ARG A 346 3.57 17.03 19.78
C ARG A 346 4.21 17.79 18.61
N SER A 347 3.88 19.07 18.45
CA SER A 347 4.47 19.92 17.39
C SER A 347 5.98 20.08 17.59
N ALA A 348 6.42 20.39 18.81
CA ALA A 348 7.84 20.60 19.13
C ALA A 348 8.68 19.33 18.88
N LEU A 349 8.17 18.15 19.27
CA LEU A 349 8.83 16.87 19.00
C LEU A 349 8.94 16.60 17.49
N ALA A 350 7.86 16.83 16.73
CA ALA A 350 7.87 16.64 15.28
C ALA A 350 8.84 17.61 14.60
N ASP A 351 8.89 18.88 15.03
CA ASP A 351 9.84 19.88 14.55
C ASP A 351 11.29 19.47 14.82
N THR A 352 11.57 18.96 16.02
CA THR A 352 12.90 18.44 16.39
C THR A 352 13.33 17.31 15.45
N LEU A 353 12.45 16.33 15.16
CA LEU A 353 12.77 15.26 14.22
C LEU A 353 12.97 15.78 12.79
N LEU A 354 12.18 16.76 12.33
CA LEU A 354 12.28 17.32 10.99
C LEU A 354 13.57 18.12 10.76
N GLN A 355 14.06 18.81 11.80
CA GLN A 355 15.33 19.53 11.78
C GLN A 355 16.51 18.55 11.68
N ASN A 356 16.46 17.44 12.42
CA ASN A 356 17.49 16.39 12.36
C ASN A 356 17.41 15.54 11.07
N ALA A 357 16.28 15.57 10.36
CA ALA A 357 16.14 14.90 9.06
C ALA A 357 16.78 15.65 7.89
N ILE A 358 17.34 16.84 8.11
CA ILE A 358 18.08 17.59 7.08
C ILE A 358 19.53 17.09 7.12
N PRO A 359 20.08 16.58 5.99
CA PRO A 359 21.49 16.20 5.93
C PRO A 359 22.37 17.40 6.31
N PRO A 360 23.41 17.22 7.14
CA PRO A 360 24.26 18.32 7.63
C PRO A 360 24.89 19.17 6.51
N GLY A 361 25.00 18.64 5.28
CA GLY A 361 25.49 19.38 4.11
C GLY A 361 24.54 20.43 3.52
N LEU A 362 23.22 20.36 3.78
CA LEU A 362 22.25 21.32 3.22
C LEU A 362 22.15 22.61 4.04
N ASN A 363 22.43 22.58 5.34
CA ASN A 363 22.47 23.78 6.19
C ASN A 363 23.64 24.72 5.80
N ARG A 364 24.69 24.20 5.14
CA ARG A 364 25.79 25.01 4.59
C ARG A 364 25.37 25.85 3.38
N LEU A 365 24.38 25.41 2.60
CA LEU A 365 23.93 26.17 1.42
C LEU A 365 23.22 27.47 1.79
N GLU A 366 22.62 27.60 2.98
CA GLU A 366 22.13 28.90 3.47
C GLU A 366 23.27 29.86 3.84
N GLN A 367 24.46 29.32 4.14
CA GLN A 367 25.64 30.11 4.52
C GLN A 367 26.53 30.45 3.30
N ASP A 368 26.52 29.62 2.25
CA ASP A 368 27.36 29.77 1.04
C ASP A 368 26.64 30.42 -0.17
N ILE A 369 25.52 31.12 0.05
CA ILE A 369 24.84 31.84 -1.04
C ILE A 369 25.68 33.06 -1.47
N TYR A 370 26.52 32.88 -2.50
CA TYR A 370 27.26 33.99 -3.09
C TYR A 370 26.32 34.96 -3.81
N PRO A 371 26.40 36.27 -3.52
CA PRO A 371 25.69 37.29 -4.30
C PRO A 371 26.06 37.15 -5.79
N GLY A 372 25.05 37.04 -6.66
CA GLY A 372 25.25 36.95 -8.12
C GLY A 372 25.23 35.55 -8.73
N SER A 373 25.09 34.48 -7.93
CA SER A 373 24.87 33.13 -8.47
C SER A 373 23.41 32.88 -8.86
N PHE A 374 23.19 32.20 -9.99
CA PHE A 374 21.86 31.78 -10.44
C PHE A 374 21.66 30.29 -10.15
N TYR A 375 20.52 29.95 -9.56
CA TYR A 375 20.14 28.57 -9.29
C TYR A 375 18.95 28.19 -10.19
N LEU A 376 19.10 27.10 -10.93
CA LEU A 376 18.05 26.54 -11.79
C LEU A 376 17.24 25.50 -11.00
N LEU A 377 15.96 25.77 -10.76
CA LEU A 377 15.07 24.87 -10.03
C LEU A 377 14.22 24.04 -11.01
N PHE A 378 14.23 22.70 -10.86
CA PHE A 378 13.47 21.77 -11.69
C PHE A 378 12.27 21.20 -10.94
N SER A 379 11.08 21.79 -11.11
CA SER A 379 9.87 21.25 -10.50
C SER A 379 9.26 20.11 -11.33
N MET A 380 9.17 18.92 -10.73
CA MET A 380 8.38 17.78 -11.24
C MET A 380 7.09 17.71 -10.43
N GLY A 381 6.03 18.32 -10.93
CA GLY A 381 4.72 18.24 -10.29
C GLY A 381 3.96 17.02 -10.78
N ASP A 382 3.54 16.15 -9.86
CA ASP A 382 2.44 15.21 -10.15
C ASP A 382 1.15 16.03 -10.28
N ARG A 383 0.57 16.02 -11.48
CA ARG A 383 -0.77 16.56 -11.76
C ARG A 383 -1.75 15.39 -11.75
N GLU A 384 -2.93 15.57 -11.15
CA GLU A 384 -3.95 14.52 -11.11
C GLU A 384 -4.36 14.07 -12.53
N GLU A 385 -4.13 12.78 -12.78
CA GLU A 385 -4.80 11.79 -13.63
C GLU A 385 -5.11 11.98 -15.12
N THR A 386 -4.85 13.11 -15.79
CA THR A 386 -5.19 13.18 -17.25
C THR A 386 -4.17 13.80 -18.18
N GLN A 387 -3.06 14.35 -17.70
CA GLN A 387 -2.02 14.91 -18.57
C GLN A 387 -0.66 14.58 -17.96
N GLY A 388 0.22 13.94 -18.75
CA GLY A 388 1.53 13.41 -18.31
C GLY A 388 2.45 14.44 -17.63
N PRO A 389 3.65 14.01 -17.17
CA PRO A 389 4.52 14.85 -16.34
C PRO A 389 4.91 16.14 -17.06
N VAL A 390 4.63 17.28 -16.43
CA VAL A 390 5.04 18.61 -16.92
C VAL A 390 6.29 19.04 -16.15
N LEU A 391 7.42 19.14 -16.85
CA LEU A 391 8.65 19.76 -16.34
C LEU A 391 8.49 21.28 -16.31
N GLY A 392 8.38 21.85 -15.11
CA GLY A 392 8.41 23.29 -14.90
C GLY A 392 9.82 23.75 -14.55
N LEU A 393 10.40 24.65 -15.35
CA LEU A 393 11.71 25.23 -15.12
C LEU A 393 11.55 26.64 -14.51
N SER A 394 12.18 26.91 -13.36
CA SER A 394 12.15 28.23 -12.73
C SER A 394 13.57 28.71 -12.46
N LEU A 395 13.89 29.92 -12.93
CA LEU A 395 15.16 30.59 -12.67
C LEU A 395 15.01 31.45 -11.42
N LEU A 396 15.84 31.23 -10.40
CA LEU A 396 15.88 32.06 -9.20
C LEU A 396 17.13 32.93 -9.21
N ARG A 397 16.95 34.25 -9.12
CA ARG A 397 18.01 35.23 -8.89
C ARG A 397 17.95 35.64 -7.42
N CYS A 398 19.03 35.42 -6.67
CA CYS A 398 19.12 35.87 -5.27
C CYS A 398 19.58 37.34 -5.23
N THR A 399 18.64 38.24 -4.97
CA THR A 399 18.90 39.58 -4.42
C THR A 399 18.27 39.66 -3.02
N PRO A 400 18.75 40.52 -2.10
CA PRO A 400 18.09 40.70 -0.80
C PRO A 400 16.66 41.22 -1.04
N GLY A 401 15.66 40.38 -0.77
CA GLY A 401 14.27 40.58 -1.21
C GLY A 401 13.88 39.59 -2.33
N LEU A 402 13.46 38.38 -1.95
CA LEU A 402 13.09 37.31 -2.88
C LEU A 402 11.83 37.67 -3.69
N THR A 403 12.01 38.06 -4.95
CA THR A 403 10.91 38.16 -5.93
C THR A 403 10.96 36.95 -6.86
N ARG A 404 9.89 36.15 -6.88
CA ARG A 404 9.76 34.94 -7.69
C ARG A 404 9.25 35.29 -9.08
N HIS A 405 10.06 35.10 -10.12
CA HIS A 405 9.58 35.12 -11.51
C HIS A 405 9.17 33.70 -11.91
N ALA A 406 7.87 33.47 -12.10
CA ALA A 406 7.37 32.22 -12.64
C ALA A 406 7.39 32.31 -14.18
N LEU A 407 8.17 31.46 -14.83
CA LEU A 407 8.13 31.30 -16.29
C LEU A 407 7.32 30.04 -16.60
N SER A 408 6.24 30.18 -17.37
CA SER A 408 5.46 29.04 -17.87
C SER A 408 5.57 28.96 -19.39
N GLY A 409 6.12 27.85 -19.90
CA GLY A 409 6.12 27.48 -21.31
C GLY A 409 7.43 27.72 -22.06
N LEU A 410 7.68 26.88 -23.08
CA LEU A 410 8.84 26.88 -23.99
C LEU A 410 9.06 28.20 -24.78
N ARG A 411 8.15 29.18 -24.71
CA ARG A 411 8.27 30.47 -25.42
C ARG A 411 9.19 31.49 -24.75
N ALA A 412 9.58 31.30 -23.48
CA ALA A 412 10.47 32.22 -22.77
C ALA A 412 11.97 31.89 -22.93
N TRP A 413 12.31 30.76 -23.55
CA TRP A 413 13.68 30.27 -23.67
C TRP A 413 14.62 31.19 -24.48
N PRO A 414 14.21 31.78 -25.63
CA PRO A 414 15.12 32.63 -26.42
C PRO A 414 15.55 33.91 -25.67
N THR A 415 14.65 34.48 -24.86
CA THR A 415 14.91 35.70 -24.08
C THR A 415 15.87 35.42 -22.92
N VAL A 416 15.72 34.26 -22.27
CA VAL A 416 16.61 33.80 -21.19
C VAL A 416 17.97 33.39 -21.75
N GLU A 417 18.01 32.74 -22.91
CA GLU A 417 19.25 32.37 -23.60
C GLU A 417 20.08 33.60 -24.02
N HIS A 418 19.43 34.66 -24.52
CA HIS A 418 20.11 35.91 -24.88
C HIS A 418 20.69 36.64 -23.65
N GLN A 419 19.97 36.65 -22.53
CA GLN A 419 20.48 37.19 -21.25
C GLN A 419 21.60 36.31 -20.64
N LEU A 420 21.51 34.99 -20.76
CA LEU A 420 22.55 34.08 -20.26
C LEU A 420 23.85 34.20 -21.08
N ARG A 421 23.77 34.39 -22.40
CA ARG A 421 24.95 34.59 -23.27
C ARG A 421 25.67 35.90 -23.03
N THR A 422 24.96 36.94 -22.57
CA THR A 422 25.51 38.30 -22.46
C THR A 422 26.10 38.63 -21.10
N THR A 423 25.85 37.83 -20.05
CA THR A 423 26.11 38.29 -18.67
C THR A 423 26.93 37.38 -17.73
N MET A 424 27.42 36.17 -18.09
CA MET A 424 27.93 35.26 -17.04
C MET A 424 29.28 34.58 -17.30
N GLN A 425 30.14 34.60 -16.26
CA GLN A 425 31.33 33.77 -16.12
C GLN A 425 31.13 32.51 -15.26
N ASN A 426 30.00 32.27 -14.57
CA ASN A 426 29.81 31.04 -13.79
C ASN A 426 28.32 30.70 -13.60
N ILE A 427 27.86 29.58 -14.17
CA ILE A 427 26.54 28.99 -13.90
C ILE A 427 26.74 27.69 -13.14
N LYS A 428 26.24 27.60 -11.91
CA LYS A 428 26.15 26.33 -11.16
C LYS A 428 24.73 25.78 -11.29
N VAL A 429 24.58 24.58 -11.86
CA VAL A 429 23.28 23.95 -12.05
C VAL A 429 22.99 23.02 -10.87
N CYS A 430 21.97 23.36 -10.07
CA CYS A 430 21.52 22.53 -8.95
C CYS A 430 20.15 21.92 -9.26
N CYS A 431 20.09 20.62 -9.56
CA CYS A 431 18.80 19.95 -9.75
C CYS A 431 18.09 19.73 -8.41
N MET A 432 16.88 20.27 -8.28
CA MET A 432 16.06 20.18 -7.07
C MET A 432 14.64 19.77 -7.43
N VAL A 433 14.16 18.63 -6.94
CA VAL A 433 12.83 18.08 -7.24
C VAL A 433 11.78 18.63 -6.27
N TYR A 434 10.73 19.28 -6.80
CA TYR A 434 9.66 19.94 -6.03
C TYR A 434 8.28 19.30 -6.23
N ALA A 435 7.53 19.07 -5.15
CA ALA A 435 6.10 18.72 -5.18
C ALA A 435 5.24 19.87 -4.60
N ARG A 436 4.17 20.26 -5.30
CA ARG A 436 3.37 21.46 -4.99
C ARG A 436 2.25 21.18 -3.98
N ARG A 437 2.37 21.63 -2.72
CA ARG A 437 1.23 22.08 -1.89
C ARG A 437 1.67 23.16 -0.90
N LYS A 438 0.74 24.07 -0.57
CA LYS A 438 0.98 25.36 0.08
C LYS A 438 1.73 25.23 1.42
N ARG A 439 2.83 26.01 1.51
CA ARG A 439 3.65 26.41 2.66
C ARG A 439 4.59 25.33 3.26
N THR A 440 5.86 25.74 3.30
CA THR A 440 7.08 25.13 3.90
C THR A 440 7.81 24.09 3.02
N ILE A 441 9.12 24.33 2.80
CA ILE A 441 10.00 23.68 1.80
C ILE A 441 11.05 22.81 2.49
N THR A 442 11.40 21.64 1.91
CA THR A 442 12.67 20.94 2.20
C THR A 442 13.07 20.04 1.03
N LEU A 443 14.37 19.93 0.73
CA LEU A 443 14.92 19.54 -0.58
C LEU A 443 16.02 18.46 -0.46
N PRO A 444 16.16 17.51 -1.41
CA PRO A 444 17.38 16.72 -1.61
C PRO A 444 18.25 17.22 -2.78
N TYR A 445 19.56 16.92 -2.76
CA TYR A 445 20.63 17.50 -3.60
C TYR A 445 21.37 16.47 -4.50
N MET A 446 21.80 16.91 -5.70
CA MET A 446 22.82 16.27 -6.54
C MET A 446 23.59 17.36 -7.31
N SER A 447 24.93 17.30 -7.35
CA SER A 447 25.79 18.31 -8.00
C SER A 447 26.39 17.83 -9.32
N LEU A 448 26.44 18.71 -10.31
CA LEU A 448 27.25 18.52 -11.52
C LEU A 448 28.00 19.84 -11.81
N GLU A 449 29.33 19.79 -11.91
CA GLU A 449 30.13 20.92 -12.39
C GLU A 449 30.42 20.76 -13.88
N ILE A 450 30.20 21.82 -14.66
CA ILE A 450 30.57 21.88 -16.08
C ILE A 450 31.64 22.96 -16.21
N ALA A 451 32.85 22.57 -16.61
CA ALA A 451 33.93 23.51 -16.90
C ALA A 451 33.73 24.16 -18.29
N PRO A 452 34.03 25.46 -18.46
CA PRO A 452 33.88 26.12 -19.75
C PRO A 452 35.01 25.67 -20.71
N SER A 453 34.63 25.13 -21.87
CA SER A 453 35.54 24.94 -23.00
C SER A 453 35.46 26.16 -23.93
N TYR A 454 36.61 26.74 -24.24
CA TYR A 454 36.77 27.86 -25.17
C TYR A 454 36.64 27.35 -26.62
N PHE A 455 35.78 27.94 -27.43
CA PHE A 455 35.79 27.80 -28.90
C PHE A 455 35.59 29.17 -29.56
N PRO A 456 36.36 29.50 -30.63
CA PRO A 456 36.30 30.81 -31.27
C PRO A 456 35.18 30.93 -32.31
N ASN A 457 34.81 32.17 -32.59
CA ASN A 457 33.74 32.60 -33.49
C ASN A 457 33.85 32.05 -34.93
N SER A 458 32.75 31.50 -35.45
CA SER A 458 32.41 31.51 -36.89
C SER A 458 30.89 31.34 -37.10
N ASP A 459 30.40 32.00 -38.15
CA ASP A 459 29.02 32.37 -38.54
C ASP A 459 27.91 31.30 -38.60
N PRO A 460 26.62 31.71 -38.70
CA PRO A 460 25.47 30.87 -38.37
C PRO A 460 24.99 30.05 -39.56
N ILE A 461 25.06 28.72 -39.45
CA ILE A 461 24.33 27.80 -40.33
C ILE A 461 23.38 26.96 -39.46
N THR A 462 22.10 27.05 -39.80
CA THR A 462 20.98 26.29 -39.24
C THR A 462 21.20 24.79 -39.34
N HIS A 463 21.35 24.12 -38.19
CA HIS A 463 21.09 22.70 -38.04
C HIS A 463 20.37 22.44 -36.71
N HIS A 464 19.24 21.74 -36.77
CA HIS A 464 18.66 21.02 -35.64
C HIS A 464 19.73 20.07 -35.07
N LYS A 465 20.23 20.35 -33.86
CA LYS A 465 21.10 19.44 -33.11
C LYS A 465 20.29 18.73 -32.04
N ASN A 466 20.17 17.41 -32.18
CA ASN A 466 19.74 16.52 -31.10
C ASN A 466 20.83 16.50 -30.02
N LEU A 467 20.47 16.85 -28.78
CA LEU A 467 21.33 16.64 -27.62
C LEU A 467 21.38 15.14 -27.31
N THR A 468 22.51 14.50 -27.60
CA THR A 468 22.81 13.13 -27.15
C THR A 468 23.53 13.22 -25.80
N TRP A 469 23.00 12.55 -24.79
CA TRP A 469 23.64 12.44 -23.47
C TRP A 469 24.66 11.31 -23.50
N LEU A 470 25.95 11.64 -23.35
CA LEU A 470 27.02 10.66 -23.16
C LEU A 470 27.37 10.62 -21.67
N CYS A 471 27.13 9.48 -21.03
CA CYS A 471 27.56 9.20 -19.67
C CYS A 471 28.95 8.54 -19.76
N SER A 472 30.02 9.28 -19.51
CA SER A 472 31.38 8.71 -19.45
C SER A 472 31.67 8.19 -18.05
N SER A 473 31.81 6.87 -17.90
CA SER A 473 32.36 6.24 -16.71
C SER A 473 33.89 6.37 -16.74
N GLY A 474 34.43 7.29 -15.95
CA GLY A 474 35.87 7.34 -15.68
C GLY A 474 36.26 6.16 -14.80
N ARG A 475 37.02 5.20 -15.34
CA ARG A 475 37.89 4.32 -14.54
C ARG A 475 39.10 5.15 -14.12
N HIS A 476 39.39 5.20 -12.83
CA HIS A 476 40.75 5.44 -12.36
C HIS A 476 41.34 4.11 -11.93
N GLU A 477 42.37 3.69 -12.65
CA GLU A 477 43.37 2.73 -12.19
C GLU A 477 44.26 3.40 -11.15
N ILE A 478 44.58 2.65 -10.10
CA ILE A 478 45.94 2.57 -9.56
C ILE A 478 46.43 1.17 -9.91
#